data_AF-A0AAP3EPN4-F1
#
_entry.id   AF-A0AAP3EPN4-F1
#
_cell.length_a   1.000
_cell.length_b   1.000
_cell.length_c   1.000
_cell.angle_alpha   90.00
_cell.angle_beta   90.00
_cell.angle_gamma   90.00
#
_symmetry.space_group_name_H-M   'P 1'
#
loop_
_entity.id
_entity.type
_entity.pdbx_description
1 polymer ?
#
loop_
_entity_poly.entity_id
_entity_poly.type
_entity_poly.pdbx_seq_one_letter_code
_entity_poly.pdbx_strand_id
1 'polypeptide(L)'
;ELKVDVAYPFLLALYHDYKNGDLSHEDFLSIIRLIESYVFRRAVCAIPTNSLNKTFATFYKVINKENYLESIQVHFLNLPSYRRFPNDDEFKRELKVRDLYNFRSRSYWLRRLENDKRRERV
;
A
#
# COMPACT_ATOMS: atom_id res chain seq x y z
N GLU A 1 -5.25 12.90 -4.39
CA GLU A 1 -4.68 11.97 -3.40
C GLU A 1 -4.94 10.53 -3.83
N LEU A 2 -4.17 9.57 -3.32
CA LEU A 2 -4.42 8.15 -3.59
C LEU A 2 -5.62 7.71 -2.75
N LYS A 3 -6.71 7.30 -3.41
CA LYS A 3 -7.90 6.81 -2.70
C LYS A 3 -7.71 5.35 -2.33
N VAL A 4 -7.73 5.04 -1.03
CA VAL A 4 -7.52 3.69 -0.47
C VAL A 4 -8.61 3.33 0.53
N ASP A 5 -9.85 3.73 0.24
CA ASP A 5 -10.99 3.65 1.17
C ASP A 5 -11.28 2.21 1.62
N VAL A 6 -11.03 1.24 0.73
CA VAL A 6 -11.15 -0.20 0.99
C VAL A 6 -10.19 -0.75 2.06
N ALA A 7 -9.11 -0.03 2.39
CA ALA A 7 -8.19 -0.40 3.46
C ALA A 7 -8.55 0.22 4.81
N TYR A 8 -9.55 1.11 4.88
CA TYR A 8 -9.88 1.84 6.12
C TYR A 8 -10.19 0.92 7.31
N PRO A 9 -10.98 -0.15 7.18
CA PRO A 9 -11.21 -1.06 8.30
C PRO A 9 -9.90 -1.66 8.85
N PHE A 10 -8.97 -2.01 7.95
CA PHE A 10 -7.67 -2.55 8.33
C PHE A 10 -6.79 -1.46 8.99
N LEU A 11 -6.74 -0.26 8.42
CA LEU A 11 -5.99 0.87 8.99
C LEU A 11 -6.49 1.28 10.37
N LEU A 12 -7.80 1.24 10.61
CA LEU A 12 -8.39 1.52 11.92
C LEU A 12 -7.95 0.48 12.97
N ALA A 13 -7.92 -0.80 12.59
CA ALA A 13 -7.43 -1.86 13.47
C ALA A 13 -5.93 -1.69 13.80
N LEU A 14 -5.10 -1.41 12.79
CA LEU A 14 -3.67 -1.11 12.99
C LEU A 14 -3.45 0.10 13.92
N TYR A 15 -4.26 1.15 13.75
CA TYR A 15 -4.16 2.35 14.56
C TYR A 15 -4.57 2.09 16.02
N HIS A 16 -5.59 1.26 16.24
CA HIS A 16 -5.98 0.83 17.57
C HIS A 16 -4.84 0.07 18.27
N ASP A 17 -4.20 -0.88 17.58
CA ASP A 17 -3.07 -1.65 18.13
C ASP A 17 -1.86 -0.74 18.42
N TYR A 18 -1.57 0.22 17.53
CA TYR A 18 -0.57 1.25 17.77
C TYR A 18 -0.89 2.07 19.03
N LYS A 19 -2.15 2.48 19.20
CA LYS A 19 -2.57 3.27 20.37
C LYS A 19 -2.50 2.51 21.69
N ASN A 20 -2.68 1.19 21.66
CA ASN A 20 -2.59 0.35 22.85
C ASN A 20 -1.15 -0.11 23.16
N GLY A 21 -0.18 0.18 22.29
CA GLY A 21 1.22 -0.21 22.47
C GLY A 21 1.56 -1.61 21.94
N ASP A 22 0.62 -2.29 21.28
CA ASP A 22 0.81 -3.61 20.64
C ASP A 22 1.62 -3.51 19.34
N LEU A 23 1.69 -2.32 18.73
CA LEU A 23 2.38 -2.05 17.47
C LEU A 23 3.28 -0.81 17.62
N SER A 24 4.56 -0.96 17.27
CA SER A 24 5.51 0.15 17.33
C SER A 24 5.17 1.25 16.32
N HIS A 25 5.60 2.49 16.58
CA HIS A 25 5.40 3.60 15.65
C HIS A 25 6.08 3.33 14.29
N GLU A 26 7.28 2.76 14.31
CA GLU A 26 8.07 2.47 13.11
C GLU A 26 7.43 1.37 12.25
N ASP A 27 6.92 0.31 12.89
CA ASP A 27 6.21 -0.76 12.20
C ASP A 27 4.88 -0.27 11.64
N PHE A 28 4.12 0.51 12.41
CA PHE A 28 2.88 1.12 11.95
C PHE A 28 3.09 1.96 10.69
N LEU A 29 4.10 2.83 10.70
CA LEU A 29 4.44 3.65 9.54
C LEU A 29 4.88 2.80 8.35
N SER A 30 5.66 1.74 8.60
CA SER A 30 6.12 0.80 7.58
C SER A 30 4.96 0.05 6.92
N ILE A 31 3.98 -0.40 7.70
CA ILE A 31 2.77 -1.05 7.20
C ILE A 31 1.94 -0.09 6.35
N ILE A 32 1.76 1.16 6.78
CA ILE A 32 1.05 2.17 5.97
C ILE A 32 1.75 2.38 4.63
N ARG A 33 3.08 2.48 4.62
CA ARG A 33 3.87 2.60 3.39
C ARG A 33 3.73 1.38 2.48
N LEU A 34 3.65 0.17 3.05
CA LEU A 34 3.40 -1.06 2.28
C LEU A 34 2.02 -1.04 1.62
N ILE A 35 0.97 -0.65 2.36
CA ILE A 35 -0.40 -0.54 1.84
C ILE A 35 -0.45 0.48 0.69
N GLU A 36 0.17 1.65 0.89
CA GLU A 36 0.26 2.70 -0.13
C GLU A 36 0.99 2.21 -1.39
N SER A 37 2.15 1.59 -1.21
CA SER A 37 2.96 1.01 -2.29
C SER A 37 2.19 -0.05 -3.06
N TYR A 38 1.53 -0.98 -2.36
CA TYR A 38 0.72 -2.03 -2.97
C TYR A 38 -0.37 -1.45 -3.87
N VAL A 39 -1.15 -0.49 -3.35
CA VAL A 39 -2.29 0.09 -4.08
C VAL A 39 -1.82 0.93 -5.27
N PHE A 40 -0.78 1.74 -5.08
CA PHE A 40 -0.24 2.57 -6.14
C PHE A 40 0.39 1.72 -7.26
N ARG A 41 1.21 0.74 -6.90
CA ARG A 41 1.83 -0.17 -7.88
C ARG A 41 0.79 -0.94 -8.67
N ARG A 42 -0.27 -1.45 -8.04
CA ARG A 42 -1.37 -2.12 -8.76
C ARG A 42 -2.04 -1.19 -9.75
N ALA A 43 -2.25 0.07 -9.39
CA ALA A 43 -2.86 1.05 -10.28
C ALA A 43 -1.96 1.37 -11.48
N VAL A 44 -0.64 1.49 -11.29
CA VAL A 44 0.33 1.63 -12.39
C VAL A 44 0.40 0.36 -13.25
N CYS A 45 0.38 -0.83 -12.65
CA CYS A 45 0.45 -2.10 -13.38
C CYS A 45 -0.91 -2.58 -13.92
N ALA A 46 -1.91 -1.70 -14.04
CA ALA A 46 -3.24 -2.00 -14.57
C ALA A 46 -4.04 -3.09 -13.82
N ILE A 47 -3.71 -3.41 -12.58
CA ILE A 47 -4.33 -4.54 -11.86
C ILE A 47 -5.68 -4.08 -11.26
N PRO A 48 -6.81 -4.76 -11.56
CA PRO A 48 -8.15 -4.33 -11.13
C PRO A 48 -8.35 -4.25 -9.61
N THR A 49 -9.10 -3.24 -9.15
CA THR A 49 -9.33 -2.97 -7.73
C THR A 49 -10.45 -3.80 -7.09
N ASN A 50 -11.18 -4.59 -7.87
CA ASN A 50 -12.33 -5.40 -7.41
C ASN A 50 -11.96 -6.44 -6.33
N SER A 51 -10.68 -6.78 -6.21
CA SER A 51 -10.17 -7.68 -5.19
C SER A 51 -9.83 -7.01 -3.87
N LEU A 52 -9.61 -5.69 -3.84
CA LEU A 52 -8.94 -5.01 -2.72
C LEU A 52 -9.68 -5.16 -1.41
N ASN A 53 -11.02 -5.03 -1.42
CA ASN A 53 -11.81 -5.16 -0.21
C ASN A 53 -11.65 -6.55 0.42
N LYS A 54 -11.77 -7.60 -0.40
CA LYS A 54 -11.53 -8.99 0.05
C LYS A 54 -10.09 -9.22 0.47
N THR A 55 -9.12 -8.60 -0.21
CA THR A 55 -7.71 -8.67 0.15
C THR A 55 -7.50 -8.09 1.55
N PHE A 56 -7.86 -6.83 1.81
CA PHE A 56 -7.61 -6.20 3.12
C PHE A 56 -8.41 -6.83 4.27
N ALA A 57 -9.60 -7.36 4.01
CA ALA A 57 -10.38 -8.08 5.02
C ALA A 57 -9.68 -9.32 5.58
N THR A 58 -8.69 -9.91 4.88
CA THR A 58 -7.93 -11.05 5.39
C THR A 58 -6.69 -10.66 6.19
N PHE A 59 -6.21 -9.42 6.09
CA PHE A 59 -4.94 -9.01 6.69
C PHE A 59 -4.94 -9.11 8.21
N TYR A 60 -6.02 -8.69 8.86
CA TYR A 60 -6.06 -8.72 10.33
C TYR A 60 -5.98 -10.16 10.89
N LYS A 61 -6.46 -11.15 10.14
CA LYS A 61 -6.48 -12.56 10.58
C LYS A 61 -5.12 -13.25 10.52
N VAL A 62 -4.17 -12.69 9.78
CA VAL A 62 -2.83 -13.29 9.56
C VAL A 62 -1.76 -12.63 10.43
N ILE A 63 -2.12 -11.61 11.23
CA ILE A 63 -1.16 -10.90 12.08
C ILE A 63 -0.67 -11.84 13.18
N ASN A 64 0.65 -12.00 13.25
CA ASN A 64 1.31 -12.55 14.41
C ASN A 64 1.77 -11.39 15.31
N LYS A 65 1.23 -11.26 16.52
CA LYS A 65 1.58 -10.16 17.44
C LYS A 65 3.06 -10.14 17.85
N GLU A 66 3.73 -11.29 17.86
CA GLU A 66 5.16 -11.38 18.17
C GLU A 66 6.03 -10.87 17.01
N ASN A 67 5.52 -10.99 15.77
CA ASN A 67 6.23 -10.62 14.54
C ASN A 67 5.29 -9.80 13.63
N TYR A 68 4.80 -8.67 14.15
CA TYR A 68 3.69 -7.92 13.58
C TYR A 68 3.97 -7.48 12.13
N LEU A 69 5.05 -6.73 11.91
CA LEU A 69 5.44 -6.24 10.58
C LEU A 69 5.73 -7.39 9.61
N GLU A 70 6.49 -8.38 10.05
CA GLU A 70 6.93 -9.51 9.21
C GLU A 70 5.73 -10.35 8.74
N SER A 71 4.77 -10.63 9.62
CA SER A 71 3.56 -11.38 9.26
C SER A 71 2.76 -10.70 8.13
N ILE A 72 2.69 -9.36 8.13
CA ILE A 72 2.05 -8.57 7.08
C ILE A 72 2.87 -8.60 5.78
N GLN A 73 4.20 -8.49 5.87
CA GLN A 73 5.09 -8.58 4.71
C GLN A 73 4.99 -9.94 4.03
N VAL A 74 5.05 -11.03 4.80
CA VAL A 74 4.87 -12.41 4.32
C VAL A 74 3.51 -12.57 3.65
N HIS A 75 2.44 -12.03 4.23
CA HIS A 75 1.12 -12.08 3.62
C HIS A 75 1.05 -11.36 2.28
N PHE A 76 1.65 -10.16 2.17
CA PHE A 76 1.76 -9.44 0.90
C PHE A 76 2.51 -10.24 -0.17
N LEU A 77 3.63 -10.88 0.19
CA LEU A 77 4.43 -11.71 -0.72
C LEU A 77 3.65 -12.93 -1.22
N ASN A 78 2.80 -13.50 -0.37
CA ASN A 78 2.01 -14.70 -0.69
C ASN A 78 0.69 -14.40 -1.44
N LEU A 79 0.36 -13.13 -1.73
CA LEU A 79 -0.85 -12.82 -2.47
C LEU A 79 -0.81 -13.39 -3.90
N PRO A 80 -1.77 -14.23 -4.31
CA PRO A 80 -1.69 -14.93 -5.59
C PRO A 80 -2.23 -14.11 -6.77
N SER A 81 -1.75 -14.43 -7.97
CA SER A 81 -2.36 -14.05 -9.25
C SER A 81 -2.79 -12.57 -9.30
N TYR A 82 -4.05 -12.26 -9.58
CA TYR A 82 -4.56 -10.88 -9.71
C TYR A 82 -4.59 -10.08 -8.40
N ARG A 83 -4.34 -10.72 -7.24
CA ARG A 83 -4.19 -10.03 -5.94
C ARG A 83 -2.73 -9.71 -5.60
N ARG A 84 -1.77 -10.23 -6.38
CA ARG A 84 -0.33 -10.12 -6.11
C ARG A 84 0.14 -8.68 -5.88
N PHE A 85 1.24 -8.56 -5.15
CA PHE A 85 2.00 -7.31 -5.02
C PHE A 85 2.95 -7.16 -6.23
N PRO A 86 2.83 -6.12 -7.07
CA PRO A 86 3.77 -5.88 -8.16
C PRO A 86 5.22 -5.71 -7.71
N ASN A 87 6.13 -6.51 -8.27
CA ASN A 87 7.56 -6.37 -8.00
C ASN A 87 8.14 -5.11 -8.67
N ASP A 88 9.41 -4.83 -8.39
CA ASP A 88 10.09 -3.62 -8.89
C ASP A 88 10.24 -3.60 -10.41
N ASP A 89 10.53 -4.74 -11.02
CA ASP A 89 10.80 -4.82 -12.46
C ASP A 89 9.54 -4.60 -13.28
N GLU A 90 8.43 -5.23 -12.89
CA GLU A 90 7.14 -4.95 -13.54
C GLU A 90 6.71 -3.50 -13.31
N PHE A 91 6.88 -2.97 -12.10
CA PHE A 91 6.46 -1.60 -11.80
C PHE A 91 7.28 -0.60 -12.62
N LYS A 92 8.61 -0.76 -12.68
CA LYS A 92 9.49 0.10 -13.49
C LYS A 92 9.16 0.03 -14.98
N ARG A 93 8.81 -1.16 -15.50
CA ARG A 93 8.40 -1.32 -16.90
C ARG A 93 7.11 -0.55 -17.17
N GLU A 94 6.08 -0.79 -16.37
CA GLU A 94 4.77 -0.16 -16.56
C GLU A 94 4.81 1.36 -16.34
N LEU A 95 5.62 1.83 -15.39
CA LEU A 95 5.82 3.26 -15.12
C LEU A 95 6.35 4.02 -16.35
N LYS A 96 7.15 3.37 -17.21
CA LYS A 96 7.75 3.99 -18.40
C LYS A 96 6.80 4.05 -19.60
N VAL A 97 5.86 3.12 -19.70
CA VAL A 97 5.02 2.94 -20.91
C VAL A 97 3.59 3.44 -20.72
N ARG A 98 3.11 3.50 -19.48
CA ARG A 98 1.72 3.86 -19.19
C ARG A 98 1.51 5.37 -19.27
N ASP A 99 0.36 5.78 -19.82
CA ASP A 99 -0.09 7.16 -19.72
C ASP A 99 -0.50 7.49 -18.27
N LEU A 100 0.47 8.02 -17.51
CA LEU A 100 0.28 8.49 -16.14
C LEU A 100 -0.23 9.93 -16.04
N TYR A 101 -0.39 10.61 -17.18
CA TYR A 101 -0.97 11.95 -17.26
C TYR A 101 -2.50 11.90 -17.28
N ASN A 102 -3.09 10.96 -18.00
CA ASN A 102 -4.55 10.72 -17.97
C ASN A 102 -4.97 9.69 -16.91
N PHE A 103 -4.14 9.51 -15.89
CA PHE A 103 -4.33 8.52 -14.83
C PHE A 103 -5.11 9.06 -13.64
N ARG A 104 -5.99 8.23 -13.06
CA ARG A 104 -6.84 8.61 -11.91
C ARG A 104 -6.04 9.18 -10.73
N SER A 105 -4.84 8.64 -10.49
CA SER A 105 -3.96 9.08 -9.40
C SER A 105 -2.88 10.07 -9.88
N ARG A 106 -3.07 10.78 -11.01
CA ARG A 106 -2.10 11.76 -11.57
C ARG A 106 -1.56 12.71 -10.50
N SER A 107 -2.45 13.46 -9.85
CA SER A 107 -2.04 14.51 -8.90
C SER A 107 -1.32 13.93 -7.68
N TYR A 108 -1.59 12.67 -7.32
CA TYR A 108 -0.91 12.03 -6.21
C TYR A 108 0.56 11.76 -6.52
N TRP A 109 0.87 11.11 -7.66
CA TRP A 109 2.25 10.71 -7.94
C TRP A 109 3.11 11.92 -8.35
N LEU A 110 2.56 12.87 -9.11
CA LEU A 110 3.27 14.11 -9.45
C LEU A 110 3.64 14.89 -8.18
N ARG A 111 2.70 15.05 -7.24
CA ARG A 111 2.98 15.70 -5.96
C ARG A 111 4.04 14.96 -5.16
N ARG A 112 4.04 13.62 -5.18
CA ARG A 112 5.06 12.81 -4.50
C ARG A 112 6.45 13.00 -5.08
N LEU A 113 6.57 13.10 -6.41
CA LEU A 113 7.84 13.38 -7.07
C LEU A 113 8.32 14.80 -6.82
N GLU A 114 7.42 15.78 -6.95
CA GLU A 114 7.75 17.19 -6.74
C GLU A 114 8.26 17.47 -5.33
N ASN A 115 7.68 16.78 -4.34
CA ASN A 115 8.02 16.94 -2.93
C ASN A 115 9.03 15.91 -2.43
N ASP A 116 9.60 15.05 -3.29
CA ASP A 116 10.65 14.12 -2.87
C ASP A 116 11.86 14.93 -2.37
N LYS A 117 12.30 14.63 -1.14
CA LYS A 117 13.42 15.30 -0.44
C LYS A 117 13.25 16.82 -0.24
N ARG A 118 12.05 17.38 -0.41
CA ARG A 118 11.77 18.78 -0.04
C ARG A 118 11.36 18.88 1.43
N ARG A 119 11.83 19.95 2.09
CA ARG A 119 11.44 20.28 3.48
C ARG A 119 10.06 20.94 3.57
N GLU A 120 9.75 21.77 2.58
CA GLU A 120 8.47 22.50 2.49
C GLU A 120 7.65 21.95 1.32
N ARG A 121 6.34 21.79 1.54
CA ARG A 121 5.44 21.28 0.52
C ARG A 121 5.04 22.40 -0.44
N VAL A 122 5.13 22.11 -1.74
CA VAL A 122 4.57 22.94 -2.82
C VAL A 122 3.11 22.57 -3.06
#